data_AF-A0ABD5S357-F1
#
_entry.id   AF-A0ABD5S357-F1
#
_cell.length_a   1.000
_cell.length_b   1.000
_cell.length_c   1.000
_cell.angle_alpha   90.00
_cell.angle_beta   90.00
_cell.angle_gamma   90.00
#
_symmetry.space_group_name_H-M   'P 1'
#
loop_
_entity.id
_entity.type
_entity.pdbx_description
1 polymer ?
#
loop_
_entity_poly.entity_id
_entity_poly.type
_entity_poly.pdbx_seq_one_letter_code
_entity_poly.pdbx_strand_id
1 'polypeptide(L)'
;MRSVRHAFARGVVVLLPYAAVIVPLAWLYAAVAALPVLPDVEFAPLRVTILVLVATAATLSVGYLMRTGIGRWLSDGVDRLVNTLFGIRVAYNAAKNSAETILVDSDSPKGAAKVGADTGFRVSAIRTGNRTPAGRELVFLPGSPDVSSGLVLEVDPDKLADADESTVSVFVRLLSCGFSDGDSEARVRRAGIEDLSER
;
A
#
# COMPACT_ATOMS: atom_id res chain seq x y z
N MET A 1 -32.97 14.61 0.52
CA MET A 1 -31.79 14.62 -0.38
C MET A 1 -30.46 14.22 0.28
N ARG A 2 -30.21 14.47 1.58
CA ARG A 2 -28.95 14.04 2.24
C ARG A 2 -28.76 12.51 2.31
N SER A 3 -29.81 11.72 2.52
CA SER A 3 -29.69 10.25 2.63
C SER A 3 -29.23 9.57 1.34
N VAL A 4 -29.76 9.98 0.17
CA VAL A 4 -29.43 9.39 -1.13
C VAL A 4 -27.95 9.61 -1.49
N ARG A 5 -27.41 10.80 -1.20
CA ARG A 5 -25.99 11.12 -1.46
C ARG A 5 -25.05 10.26 -0.62
N HIS A 6 -25.37 10.06 0.66
CA HIS A 6 -24.58 9.18 1.53
C HIS A 6 -24.72 7.71 1.15
N ALA A 7 -25.91 7.26 0.74
CA ALA A 7 -26.11 5.90 0.25
C ALA A 7 -25.32 5.63 -1.04
N PHE A 8 -25.32 6.58 -1.98
CA PHE A 8 -24.53 6.52 -3.20
C PHE A 8 -23.02 6.50 -2.91
N ALA A 9 -22.55 7.41 -2.05
CA ALA A 9 -21.14 7.47 -1.67
C ALA A 9 -20.68 6.14 -1.02
N ARG A 10 -21.48 5.56 -0.12
CA ARG A 10 -21.19 4.24 0.47
C ARG A 10 -21.19 3.13 -0.58
N GLY A 11 -22.13 3.14 -1.51
CA GLY A 11 -22.18 2.18 -2.62
C GLY A 11 -20.93 2.26 -3.51
N VAL A 12 -20.51 3.47 -3.86
CA VAL A 12 -19.27 3.69 -4.63
C VAL A 12 -18.06 3.18 -3.85
N VAL A 13 -17.92 3.50 -2.56
CA VAL A 13 -16.80 3.03 -1.73
C VAL A 13 -16.73 1.50 -1.68
N VAL A 14 -17.88 0.82 -1.61
CA VAL A 14 -17.94 -0.65 -1.62
C VAL A 14 -17.61 -1.22 -3.00
N LEU A 15 -18.08 -0.61 -4.09
CA LEU A 15 -17.87 -1.11 -5.44
C LEU A 15 -16.50 -0.77 -6.03
N LEU A 16 -15.88 0.32 -5.58
CA LEU A 16 -14.58 0.79 -6.05
C LEU A 16 -13.48 -0.30 -6.07
N PRO A 17 -13.26 -1.09 -5.01
CA PRO A 17 -12.23 -2.14 -5.03
C PRO A 17 -12.53 -3.23 -6.07
N TYR A 18 -13.79 -3.61 -6.26
CA TYR A 18 -14.17 -4.58 -7.28
C TYR A 18 -13.98 -4.00 -8.68
N ALA A 19 -14.39 -2.75 -8.91
CA ALA A 19 -14.19 -2.08 -10.18
C ALA A 19 -12.69 -1.95 -10.53
N ALA A 20 -11.84 -1.68 -9.54
CA ALA A 20 -10.39 -1.58 -9.72
C ALA A 20 -9.76 -2.89 -10.21
N VAL A 21 -10.35 -4.06 -9.93
CA VAL A 21 -9.89 -5.36 -10.42
C VAL A 21 -10.58 -5.75 -11.72
N ILE A 22 -11.91 -5.61 -11.78
CA ILE A 22 -12.73 -6.08 -12.91
C ILE A 22 -12.46 -5.25 -14.17
N VAL A 23 -12.33 -3.93 -14.06
CA VAL A 23 -12.18 -3.05 -15.23
C VAL A 23 -10.86 -3.34 -15.97
N PRO A 24 -9.69 -3.38 -15.31
CA PRO A 24 -8.45 -3.75 -15.99
C PRO A 24 -8.49 -5.16 -16.58
N LEU A 25 -9.09 -6.11 -15.86
CA LEU A 25 -9.20 -7.50 -16.34
C LEU A 25 -10.08 -7.61 -17.58
N ALA A 26 -11.22 -6.92 -17.60
CA ALA A 26 -12.12 -6.89 -18.76
C ALA A 26 -11.48 -6.18 -19.96
N TRP A 27 -10.79 -5.06 -19.73
CA TRP A 27 -10.04 -4.37 -20.77
C TRP A 27 -8.95 -5.26 -21.37
N LEU A 28 -8.21 -5.97 -20.52
CA LEU A 28 -7.14 -6.87 -20.93
C LEU A 28 -7.68 -8.10 -21.67
N TYR A 29 -8.77 -8.68 -21.19
CA TYR A 29 -9.47 -9.75 -21.91
C TYR A 29 -9.89 -9.29 -23.30
N ALA A 30 -10.45 -8.08 -23.43
CA ALA A 30 -10.84 -7.53 -24.73
C ALA A 30 -9.63 -7.30 -25.64
N ALA A 31 -8.54 -6.73 -25.12
CA ALA A 31 -7.30 -6.51 -25.89
C ALA A 31 -6.69 -7.83 -26.37
N VAL A 32 -6.70 -8.86 -25.52
CA VAL A 32 -6.19 -10.19 -25.85
C VAL A 32 -7.13 -10.90 -26.82
N ALA A 33 -8.44 -10.87 -26.59
CA ALA A 33 -9.44 -11.46 -27.49
C ALA A 33 -9.45 -10.83 -28.90
N ALA A 34 -8.97 -9.59 -29.05
CA ALA A 34 -8.78 -8.93 -30.34
C ALA A 34 -7.57 -9.45 -31.14
N LEU A 35 -6.69 -10.26 -30.54
CA LEU A 35 -5.56 -10.84 -31.27
C LEU A 35 -6.07 -11.94 -32.22
N PRO A 36 -5.61 -11.95 -33.48
CA PRO A 36 -6.14 -12.85 -34.51
C PRO A 36 -5.86 -14.34 -34.25
N VAL A 37 -4.96 -14.67 -33.33
CA VAL A 37 -4.52 -16.06 -33.04
C VAL A 37 -5.41 -16.76 -32.00
N LEU A 38 -6.20 -16.00 -31.22
CA LEU A 38 -6.97 -16.52 -30.09
C LEU A 38 -8.33 -17.15 -30.41
N PRO A 39 -9.07 -16.76 -31.47
CA PRO A 39 -10.31 -17.42 -31.85
C PRO A 39 -10.13 -18.90 -32.20
N ASP A 40 -8.95 -19.28 -32.70
CA ASP A 40 -8.64 -20.64 -33.16
C ASP A 40 -8.15 -21.59 -32.04
N VAL A 41 -8.01 -21.09 -30.81
CA VAL A 41 -7.58 -21.90 -29.65
C VAL A 41 -8.80 -22.51 -28.96
N GLU A 42 -9.17 -23.71 -29.36
CA GLU A 42 -10.32 -24.45 -28.77
C GLU A 42 -10.05 -24.98 -27.36
N PHE A 43 -8.78 -25.21 -27.00
CA PHE A 43 -8.40 -25.74 -25.69
C PHE A 43 -8.45 -24.63 -24.62
N ALA A 44 -9.54 -24.61 -23.84
CA ALA A 44 -9.80 -23.57 -22.85
C ALA A 44 -8.65 -23.31 -21.85
N PRO A 45 -7.95 -24.33 -21.30
CA PRO A 45 -6.83 -24.09 -20.39
C PRO A 45 -5.68 -23.30 -21.04
N LEU A 46 -5.32 -23.64 -22.29
CA LEU A 46 -4.28 -22.93 -23.03
C LEU A 46 -4.66 -21.48 -23.30
N ARG A 47 -5.94 -21.22 -23.60
CA ARG A 47 -6.46 -19.86 -23.78
C ARG A 47 -6.30 -19.01 -22.52
N VAL A 48 -6.61 -19.58 -21.35
CA VAL A 48 -6.41 -18.91 -20.05
C VAL A 48 -4.93 -18.70 -19.76
N THR A 49 -4.07 -19.69 -20.03
CA THR A 49 -2.62 -19.55 -19.86
C THR A 49 -2.04 -18.42 -20.72
N ILE A 50 -2.46 -18.32 -21.99
CA ILE A 50 -2.05 -17.23 -22.88
C ILE A 50 -2.53 -15.89 -22.33
N LEU A 51 -3.79 -15.79 -21.89
CA LEU A 51 -4.33 -14.58 -21.27
C LEU A 51 -3.49 -14.15 -20.07
N VAL A 52 -3.20 -15.08 -19.14
CA VAL A 52 -2.38 -14.79 -17.95
C VAL A 52 -0.97 -14.38 -18.34
N LEU A 53 -0.34 -15.05 -19.30
CA LEU A 53 1.02 -14.73 -19.74
C LEU A 53 1.10 -13.35 -20.41
N VAL A 54 0.15 -13.04 -21.29
CA VAL A 54 0.06 -11.72 -21.93
C VAL A 54 -0.26 -10.65 -20.90
N ALA A 55 -1.14 -10.95 -19.94
CA ALA A 55 -1.44 -10.05 -18.83
C ALA A 55 -0.19 -9.71 -18.03
N THR A 56 0.54 -10.73 -17.57
CA THR A 56 1.79 -10.56 -16.83
C THR A 56 2.82 -9.79 -17.64
N ALA A 57 3.01 -10.13 -18.93
CA ALA A 57 3.94 -9.44 -19.80
C ALA A 57 3.55 -7.97 -20.01
N ALA A 58 2.26 -7.67 -20.21
CA ALA A 58 1.76 -6.31 -20.35
C ALA A 58 1.95 -5.51 -19.05
N THR A 59 1.61 -6.07 -17.89
CA THR A 59 1.83 -5.44 -16.59
C THR A 59 3.31 -5.14 -16.34
N LEU A 60 4.20 -6.10 -16.60
CA LEU A 60 5.64 -5.90 -16.48
C LEU A 60 6.17 -4.85 -17.45
N SER A 61 5.67 -4.85 -18.69
CA SER A 61 6.05 -3.87 -19.71
C SER A 61 5.64 -2.45 -19.31
N VAL A 62 4.42 -2.27 -18.82
CA VAL A 62 3.94 -0.99 -18.28
C VAL A 62 4.79 -0.57 -17.07
N GLY A 63 5.06 -1.48 -16.15
CA GLY A 63 5.92 -1.22 -14.99
C GLY A 63 7.34 -0.78 -15.39
N TYR A 64 7.93 -1.45 -16.39
CA TYR A 64 9.24 -1.07 -16.90
C TYR A 64 9.21 0.27 -17.65
N LEU A 65 8.16 0.53 -18.43
CA LEU A 65 7.95 1.81 -19.10
C LEU A 65 7.87 2.96 -18.08
N MET A 66 7.21 2.75 -16.94
CA MET A 66 7.12 3.74 -15.86
C MET A 66 8.48 4.09 -15.23
N ARG A 67 9.48 3.20 -15.34
CA ARG A 67 10.87 3.51 -14.92
C ARG A 67 11.61 4.43 -15.90
N THR A 68 11.07 4.66 -17.09
CA THR A 68 11.70 5.49 -18.13
C THR A 68 11.26 6.95 -18.06
N GLY A 69 11.96 7.84 -18.77
CA GLY A 69 11.54 9.23 -18.95
C GLY A 69 10.20 9.38 -19.69
N ILE A 70 9.88 8.45 -20.58
CA ILE A 70 8.61 8.43 -21.34
C ILE A 70 7.45 8.13 -20.41
N GLY A 71 7.62 7.19 -19.48
CA GLY A 71 6.60 6.87 -18.47
C GLY A 71 6.29 8.07 -17.58
N ARG A 72 7.32 8.77 -17.11
CA ARG A 72 7.16 10.02 -16.34
C ARG A 72 6.43 11.10 -17.12
N TRP A 73 6.82 11.33 -18.38
CA TRP A 73 6.14 12.32 -19.24
C TRP A 73 4.66 12.00 -19.46
N LEU A 74 4.32 10.73 -19.66
CA LEU A 74 2.93 10.29 -19.84
C LEU A 74 2.12 10.49 -18.54
N SER A 75 2.70 10.13 -17.39
CA SER A 75 2.09 10.36 -16.07
C SER A 75 1.80 11.85 -15.87
N ASP A 76 2.79 12.71 -16.11
CA ASP A 76 2.64 14.16 -15.96
C ASP A 76 1.53 14.73 -16.87
N GLY A 77 1.34 14.14 -18.05
CA GLY A 77 0.25 14.50 -18.96
C GLY A 77 -1.12 14.16 -18.40
N VAL A 78 -1.28 12.94 -17.86
CA VAL A 78 -2.52 12.51 -17.19
C VAL A 78 -2.79 13.37 -15.95
N ASP A 79 -1.76 13.65 -15.16
CA ASP A 79 -1.87 14.50 -13.97
C ASP A 79 -2.40 15.89 -14.34
N ARG A 80 -1.88 16.51 -15.41
CA ARG A 80 -2.37 17.83 -15.88
C ARG A 80 -3.83 17.78 -16.33
N LEU A 81 -4.21 16.72 -17.05
CA LEU A 81 -5.59 16.56 -17.51
C LEU A 81 -6.54 16.43 -16.33
N VAL A 82 -6.22 15.56 -15.36
CA VAL A 82 -7.06 15.33 -14.18
C VAL A 82 -7.12 16.58 -13.30
N ASN A 83 -6.01 17.30 -13.14
CA ASN A 83 -5.96 18.53 -12.35
C ASN A 83 -6.80 19.68 -12.94
N THR A 84 -7.18 19.59 -14.21
CA THR A 84 -8.10 20.54 -14.85
C THR A 84 -9.56 20.29 -14.46
N LEU A 85 -9.92 19.09 -13.99
CA LEU A 85 -11.30 18.72 -13.64
C LEU A 85 -11.59 18.96 -12.16
N PHE A 86 -12.51 19.89 -11.87
CA PHE A 86 -12.95 20.20 -10.50
C PHE A 86 -13.65 18.99 -9.86
N GLY A 87 -13.21 18.60 -8.66
CA GLY A 87 -13.73 17.45 -7.92
C GLY A 87 -12.94 16.16 -8.11
N ILE A 88 -12.58 15.78 -9.35
CA ILE A 88 -11.81 14.55 -9.63
C ILE A 88 -10.38 14.68 -9.10
N ARG A 89 -9.77 15.86 -9.23
CA ARG A 89 -8.41 16.12 -8.75
C ARG A 89 -8.19 15.78 -7.27
N VAL A 90 -9.21 15.96 -6.41
CA VAL A 90 -9.06 15.69 -4.97
C VAL A 90 -8.96 14.20 -4.71
N ALA A 91 -9.86 13.41 -5.30
CA ALA A 91 -9.86 11.96 -5.16
C ALA A 91 -8.64 11.33 -5.84
N TYR A 92 -8.28 11.81 -7.03
CA TYR A 92 -7.10 11.33 -7.77
C TYR A 92 -5.80 11.63 -7.02
N ASN A 93 -5.59 12.88 -6.60
CA ASN A 93 -4.36 13.25 -5.88
C ASN A 93 -4.26 12.53 -4.54
N ALA A 94 -5.36 12.35 -3.81
CA ALA A 94 -5.37 11.56 -2.58
C ALA A 94 -4.99 10.09 -2.84
N ALA A 95 -5.60 9.45 -3.85
CA ALA A 95 -5.35 8.06 -4.19
C ALA A 95 -3.92 7.84 -4.71
N LYS A 96 -3.43 8.71 -5.59
CA LYS A 96 -2.07 8.66 -6.14
C LYS A 96 -1.04 8.81 -5.03
N ASN A 97 -1.15 9.86 -4.21
CA ASN A 97 -0.21 10.08 -3.11
C ASN A 97 -0.25 8.93 -2.09
N SER A 98 -1.44 8.38 -1.80
CA SER A 98 -1.54 7.22 -0.89
C SER A 98 -0.87 5.98 -1.48
N ALA A 99 -1.05 5.72 -2.78
CA ALA A 99 -0.42 4.59 -3.47
C ALA A 99 1.10 4.75 -3.57
N GLU A 100 1.58 5.95 -3.91
CA GLU A 100 3.02 6.26 -3.97
C GLU A 100 3.68 6.10 -2.60
N THR A 101 3.05 6.59 -1.52
CA THR A 101 3.57 6.38 -0.16
C THR A 101 3.70 4.89 0.16
N ILE A 102 2.65 4.09 -0.07
CA ILE A 102 2.67 2.65 0.25
C ILE A 102 3.70 1.89 -0.59
N LEU A 103 3.83 2.21 -1.88
CA LEU A 103 4.74 1.53 -2.81
C LEU A 103 6.20 1.98 -2.67
N VAL A 104 6.45 3.21 -2.23
CA VAL A 104 7.79 3.72 -1.93
C VAL A 104 8.25 3.28 -0.53
N ASP A 105 7.32 3.11 0.42
CA ASP A 105 7.64 2.61 1.77
C ASP A 105 7.84 1.09 1.86
N SER A 106 7.54 0.31 0.82
CA SER A 106 7.87 -1.13 0.86
C SER A 106 9.37 -1.43 0.81
N ASP A 107 10.19 -0.44 0.42
CA ASP A 107 11.66 -0.51 0.38
C ASP A 107 12.35 0.29 1.52
N SER A 108 11.61 0.78 2.52
CA SER A 108 12.20 1.51 3.66
C SER A 108 12.28 0.63 4.92
N PRO A 109 13.43 -0.02 5.20
CA PRO A 109 13.77 -0.35 6.58
C PRO A 109 13.86 0.98 7.34
N LYS A 110 12.88 1.26 8.22
CA LYS A 110 12.82 2.26 9.34
C LYS A 110 11.51 3.09 9.41
N GLY A 111 10.35 2.44 9.33
CA GLY A 111 9.06 3.08 9.60
C GLY A 111 8.65 3.12 11.08
N ALA A 112 9.05 2.14 11.88
CA ALA A 112 8.69 2.05 13.29
C ALA A 112 9.74 2.74 14.20
N ALA A 113 9.25 3.46 15.21
CA ALA A 113 10.07 4.13 16.22
C ALA A 113 9.47 3.94 17.62
N LYS A 114 10.31 4.15 18.64
CA LYS A 114 9.91 4.22 20.04
C LYS A 114 10.16 5.62 20.57
N VAL A 115 9.13 6.21 21.16
CA VAL A 115 9.23 7.47 21.90
C VAL A 115 9.35 7.17 23.39
N GLY A 116 10.20 7.92 24.10
CA GLY A 116 10.35 7.80 25.56
C GLY A 116 11.41 6.79 26.00
N ALA A 117 12.59 6.80 25.35
CA ALA A 117 13.69 5.89 25.71
C ALA A 117 14.09 5.97 27.22
N ASP A 118 13.85 7.12 27.85
CA ASP A 118 14.27 7.42 29.23
C ASP A 118 13.14 7.36 30.27
N THR A 119 11.91 7.01 29.87
CA THR A 119 10.71 7.24 30.71
C THR A 119 10.15 6.03 31.45
N GLY A 120 10.86 4.90 31.53
CA GLY A 120 10.35 3.66 32.16
C GLY A 120 9.21 2.98 31.38
N PHE A 121 8.59 3.68 30.43
CA PHE A 121 7.68 3.17 29.40
C PHE A 121 8.13 3.69 28.03
N ARG A 122 7.84 2.92 26.98
CA ARG A 122 8.07 3.32 25.58
C ARG A 122 6.76 3.26 24.81
N VAL A 123 6.53 4.26 23.96
CA VAL A 123 5.34 4.32 23.11
C VAL A 123 5.73 4.00 21.67
N SER A 124 4.97 3.13 21.02
CA SER A 124 5.19 2.80 19.62
C SER A 124 4.70 3.94 18.74
N ALA A 125 5.54 4.38 17.82
CA ALA A 125 5.25 5.45 16.87
C ALA A 125 5.69 5.04 15.46
N ILE A 126 5.16 5.71 14.46
CA ILE A 126 5.50 5.53 13.06
C ILE A 126 6.11 6.84 12.56
N ARG A 127 7.32 6.77 12.00
CA ARG A 127 7.99 7.93 11.40
C ARG A 127 7.21 8.36 10.17
N THR A 128 6.90 9.65 10.06
CA THR A 128 6.19 10.18 8.88
C THR A 128 7.12 10.57 7.74
N GLY A 129 8.44 10.53 7.97
CA GLY A 129 9.46 11.05 7.06
C GLY A 129 9.59 12.58 7.05
N ASN A 130 8.67 13.31 7.70
CA ASN A 130 8.66 14.77 7.72
C ASN A 130 9.40 15.35 8.93
N ARG A 131 9.96 16.56 8.75
CA ARG A 131 10.57 17.36 9.81
C ARG A 131 9.99 18.77 9.84
N THR A 132 9.92 19.37 11.01
CA THR A 132 9.47 20.76 11.15
C THR A 132 10.63 21.74 10.90
N PRO A 133 10.35 23.03 10.65
CA PRO A 133 11.41 24.03 10.42
C PRO A 133 12.41 24.15 11.58
N ALA A 134 11.97 23.79 12.80
CA ALA A 134 12.81 23.73 13.99
C ALA A 134 13.66 22.44 14.08
N GLY A 135 13.66 21.59 13.06
CA GLY A 135 14.46 20.36 12.98
C GLY A 135 13.87 19.14 13.69
N ARG A 136 12.67 19.28 14.27
CA ARG A 136 11.99 18.19 14.99
C ARG A 136 11.39 17.19 14.02
N GLU A 137 11.36 15.92 14.39
CA GLU A 137 10.79 14.87 13.56
C GLU A 137 9.30 14.68 13.84
N LEU A 138 8.50 14.60 12.79
CA LEU A 138 7.07 14.33 12.88
C LEU A 138 6.85 12.82 12.92
N VAL A 139 6.26 12.35 14.02
CA VAL A 139 5.89 10.95 14.20
C VAL A 139 4.40 10.82 14.48
N PHE A 140 3.79 9.75 13.98
CA PHE A 140 2.41 9.38 14.25
C PHE A 140 2.37 8.34 15.37
N LEU A 141 1.60 8.62 16.41
CA LEU A 141 1.31 7.70 17.52
C LEU A 141 -0.11 7.18 17.33
N PRO A 142 -0.29 5.95 16.82
CA PRO A 142 -1.62 5.41 16.60
C PRO A 142 -2.29 5.06 17.94
N GLY A 143 -3.61 5.19 17.97
CA GLY A 143 -4.44 4.67 19.05
C GLY A 143 -4.52 3.14 19.04
N SER A 144 -5.01 2.58 20.16
CA SER A 144 -5.27 1.15 20.35
C SER A 144 -6.65 1.00 21.01
N PRO A 145 -7.55 0.14 20.50
CA PRO A 145 -7.42 -0.70 19.30
C PRO A 145 -7.69 0.05 17.99
N ASP A 146 -8.27 1.24 18.04
CA ASP A 146 -8.62 2.00 16.85
C ASP A 146 -7.42 2.78 16.30
N VAL A 147 -6.72 2.18 15.35
CA VAL A 147 -5.53 2.72 14.69
C VAL A 147 -5.81 3.89 13.73
N SER A 148 -7.08 4.15 13.42
CA SER A 148 -7.48 5.35 12.66
C SER A 148 -7.47 6.61 13.51
N SER A 149 -7.47 6.44 14.84
CA SER A 149 -7.25 7.50 15.82
C SER A 149 -5.76 7.61 16.17
N GLY A 150 -5.35 8.75 16.72
CA GLY A 150 -3.97 8.93 17.17
C GLY A 150 -3.56 10.40 17.27
N LEU A 151 -2.29 10.61 17.53
CA LEU A 151 -1.67 11.93 17.65
C LEU A 151 -0.48 12.02 16.71
N VAL A 152 -0.28 13.20 16.12
CA VAL A 152 0.97 13.54 15.46
C VAL A 152 1.78 14.39 16.42
N LEU A 153 3.02 14.00 16.68
CA LEU A 153 3.91 14.68 17.61
C LEU A 153 5.18 15.16 16.90
N GLU A 154 5.64 16.35 17.30
CA GLU A 154 6.96 16.85 16.97
C GLU A 154 7.95 16.42 18.05
N VAL A 155 8.73 15.38 17.76
CA VAL A 155 9.65 14.79 18.72
C VAL A 155 11.07 15.19 18.36
N ASP A 156 11.87 15.45 19.39
CA ASP A 156 13.30 15.67 19.24
C ASP A 156 13.93 14.38 18.69
N PRO A 157 14.75 14.42 17.62
CA PRO A 157 15.37 13.22 17.06
C PRO A 157 16.12 12.38 18.11
N ASP A 158 16.74 13.01 19.09
CA ASP A 158 17.50 12.34 20.15
C ASP A 158 16.60 11.58 21.14
N LYS A 159 15.28 11.84 21.12
CA LYS A 159 14.27 11.17 21.94
C LYS A 159 13.52 10.07 21.17
N LEU A 160 13.89 9.82 19.92
CA LEU A 160 13.39 8.74 19.09
C LEU A 160 14.42 7.62 19.00
N ALA A 161 14.04 6.43 19.47
CA ALA A 161 14.79 5.22 19.22
C ALA A 161 14.23 4.52 17.98
N ASP A 162 15.11 4.00 17.13
CA ASP A 162 14.71 3.05 16.10
C ASP A 162 14.12 1.81 16.77
N ALA A 163 13.03 1.31 16.20
CA ALA A 163 12.41 0.08 16.67
C ALA A 163 12.91 -1.08 15.81
N ASP A 164 13.43 -2.13 16.45
CA ASP A 164 13.82 -3.39 15.80
C ASP A 164 12.59 -4.26 15.45
N GLU A 165 11.51 -3.64 14.99
CA GLU A 165 10.26 -4.30 14.60
C GLU A 165 9.66 -3.64 13.35
N SER A 166 8.89 -4.39 12.58
CA SER A 166 8.21 -3.84 11.40
C SER A 166 7.02 -2.96 11.81
N THR A 167 6.67 -1.99 10.96
CA THR A 167 5.44 -1.19 11.11
C THR A 167 4.19 -2.09 11.22
N VAL A 168 4.17 -3.21 10.49
CA VAL A 168 3.08 -4.20 10.56
C VAL A 168 2.99 -4.84 11.94
N SER A 169 4.13 -5.24 12.54
CA SER A 169 4.17 -5.81 13.88
C SER A 169 3.60 -4.82 14.92
N VAL A 170 3.96 -3.54 14.80
CA VAL A 170 3.39 -2.47 15.63
C VAL A 170 1.87 -2.40 15.48
N PHE A 171 1.35 -2.42 14.25
CA PHE A 171 -0.10 -2.39 14.01
C PHE A 171 -0.82 -3.62 14.55
N VAL A 172 -0.26 -4.83 14.40
CA VAL A 172 -0.84 -6.06 14.97
C VAL A 172 -0.91 -5.96 16.49
N ARG A 173 0.15 -5.47 17.13
CA ARG A 173 0.16 -5.25 18.59
C ARG A 173 -0.89 -4.21 19.02
N LEU A 174 -1.04 -3.11 18.29
CA LEU A 174 -2.03 -2.07 18.61
C LEU A 174 -3.47 -2.55 18.38
N LEU A 175 -3.76 -3.19 17.25
CA LEU A 175 -5.09 -3.74 16.95
C LEU A 175 -5.52 -4.81 17.96
N SER A 176 -4.55 -5.57 18.47
CA SER A 176 -4.78 -6.60 19.49
C SER A 176 -4.70 -6.08 20.92
N CYS A 177 -4.54 -4.77 21.16
CA CYS A 177 -4.33 -4.20 22.51
C CYS A 177 -3.17 -4.83 23.29
N GLY A 178 -2.14 -5.30 22.59
CA GLY A 178 -0.97 -5.94 23.19
C GLY A 178 -1.13 -7.43 23.48
N PHE A 179 -2.26 -8.05 23.14
CA PHE A 179 -2.44 -9.50 23.31
C PHE A 179 -1.68 -10.35 22.27
N SER A 180 -1.20 -9.74 21.19
CA SER A 180 -0.37 -10.38 20.18
C SER A 180 0.99 -9.68 20.05
N ASP A 181 2.07 -10.45 20.18
CA ASP A 181 3.39 -10.03 19.75
C ASP A 181 3.50 -10.29 18.24
N GLY A 182 3.58 -9.24 17.44
CA GLY A 182 3.69 -9.28 15.98
C GLY A 182 4.93 -10.02 15.43
N ASP A 183 5.71 -10.66 16.30
CA ASP A 183 6.88 -11.49 16.04
C ASP A 183 6.55 -12.96 15.68
N SER A 184 5.27 -13.26 15.47
CA SER A 184 4.80 -14.61 15.12
C SER A 184 5.45 -15.15 13.84
N GLU A 185 5.83 -14.29 12.88
CA GLU A 185 6.54 -14.70 11.66
C GLU A 185 8.00 -15.15 11.93
N ALA A 186 8.68 -14.55 12.92
CA ALA A 186 10.07 -14.91 13.26
C ALA A 186 10.16 -16.26 14.00
N ARG A 187 9.14 -16.60 14.81
CA ARG A 187 9.08 -17.88 15.52
C ARG A 187 8.75 -19.05 14.59
N VAL A 188 7.90 -18.84 13.58
CA VAL A 188 7.58 -19.86 12.56
C VAL A 188 8.79 -20.18 11.67
N ARG A 189 9.59 -19.17 11.30
CA ARG A 189 10.85 -19.41 10.56
C ARG A 189 11.91 -20.15 11.37
N ARG A 190 12.04 -19.88 12.67
CA ARG A 190 13.01 -20.57 13.54
C ARG A 190 12.61 -22.04 13.78
N ALA A 191 11.34 -22.30 14.06
CA ALA A 191 10.81 -23.65 14.22
C ALA A 191 10.92 -24.50 12.95
N GLY A 192 10.79 -23.89 11.76
CA GLY A 192 10.97 -24.60 10.48
C GLY A 192 12.41 -24.90 10.08
N ILE A 193 13.41 -24.23 10.69
CA ILE A 193 14.83 -24.46 10.43
C ILE A 193 15.39 -25.55 11.37
N GLU A 194 14.93 -25.62 12.62
CA GLU A 194 15.32 -26.69 13.56
C GLU A 194 14.82 -28.08 13.11
N ASP A 195 13.61 -28.18 12.53
CA ASP A 195 13.02 -29.44 12.07
C ASP A 195 13.68 -30.02 10.79
N LEU A 196 14.50 -29.22 10.10
CA LEU A 196 15.31 -29.65 8.94
C LEU A 196 16.76 -30.00 9.32
N SER A 197 17.20 -29.69 10.55
CA SER A 197 18.54 -30.04 11.05
C SER A 197 18.56 -31.41 11.76
N GLU A 198 17.40 -31.98 12.09
CA GLU A 198 17.28 -33.29 12.74
C GLU A 198 16.91 -34.43 11.75
N ARG A 199 17.09 -34.23 10.44
CA ARG A 199 16.93 -35.26 9.41
C ARG A 199 18.18 -35.47 8.57
#